data_AF-A0AAN9Z6X0-F1
#
_entry.id   AF-A0AAN9Z6X0-F1
#
_cell.length_a   1.000
_cell.length_b   1.000
_cell.length_c   1.000
_cell.angle_alpha   90.00
_cell.angle_beta   90.00
_cell.angle_gamma   90.00
#
_symmetry.space_group_name_H-M   'P 1'
#
loop_
_entity.id
_entity.type
_entity.pdbx_description
1 polymer ?
#
loop_
_entity_poly.entity_id
_entity_poly.type
_entity_poly.pdbx_seq_one_letter_code
_entity_poly.pdbx_strand_id
1 'polypeptide(L)'
;MVFKCFPDGFSPGSVVTVTGYVHSDPVRFEINLQCGPVVSPDIVGDIALHFNPRFDEDLPVIVRNTKSNGQWGYEERDGGFFFKPNQNVSIQIYSERRGYKIIVDDFPFIYYKHRQDLSTVTHLSIRGDIDVQEVCYKAVPILEDEFQVPKAPGPYKLSLEDCLKPGTCLEISGRTRCDASRFSVNLVCGKNPEEDCDFCCPLTVALHYDVRFYPSNLIVRNTLVEGEWGDEETDECFTFSQDNDFTLRFDCKEEHFQIYVNKLLTSTYRHRISPLNISYVYVHGGVGLYDVNMMNL
;
A
#
# COMPACT_ATOMS: atom_id res chain seq x y z
N MET A 1 17.10 -27.62 11.77
CA MET A 1 15.97 -26.67 11.81
C MET A 1 16.50 -25.32 12.23
N VAL A 2 16.34 -24.30 11.39
CA VAL A 2 16.63 -22.90 11.75
C VAL A 2 15.31 -22.20 11.99
N PHE A 3 15.26 -21.40 13.05
CA PHE A 3 14.12 -20.54 13.35
C PHE A 3 14.64 -19.14 13.67
N LYS A 4 14.11 -18.12 12.98
CA LYS A 4 14.43 -16.72 13.24
C LYS A 4 13.16 -15.90 13.31
N CYS A 5 13.11 -14.94 14.21
CA CYS A 5 12.07 -13.91 14.23
C CYS A 5 12.51 -12.74 13.34
N PHE A 6 11.55 -12.06 12.72
CA PHE A 6 11.72 -10.73 12.15
C PHE A 6 11.25 -9.72 13.21
N PRO A 7 12.18 -9.05 13.94
CA PRO A 7 11.81 -8.23 15.10
C PRO A 7 10.80 -7.13 14.76
N ASP A 8 10.88 -6.59 13.55
CA ASP A 8 10.04 -5.50 13.03
C ASP A 8 9.00 -5.98 12.00
N GLY A 9 8.75 -7.30 11.94
CA GLY A 9 7.92 -7.92 10.89
C GLY A 9 8.62 -7.99 9.53
N PHE A 10 7.92 -8.50 8.50
CA PHE A 10 8.45 -8.64 7.14
C PHE A 10 7.79 -7.67 6.15
N SER A 11 8.09 -6.37 6.28
CA SER A 11 7.46 -5.29 5.52
C SER A 11 7.85 -5.26 4.03
N PRO A 12 7.09 -4.56 3.16
CA PRO A 12 7.50 -4.34 1.77
C PRO A 12 8.89 -3.67 1.69
N GLY A 13 9.72 -4.15 0.77
CA GLY A 13 11.12 -3.77 0.62
C GLY A 13 12.07 -4.68 1.39
N SER A 14 11.61 -5.32 2.47
CA SER A 14 12.44 -6.24 3.25
C SER A 14 12.91 -7.44 2.43
N VAL A 15 14.08 -7.96 2.76
CA VAL A 15 14.63 -9.16 2.13
C VAL A 15 15.18 -10.11 3.20
N VAL A 16 14.90 -11.39 3.01
CA VAL A 16 15.61 -12.45 3.71
C VAL A 16 16.46 -13.21 2.70
N THR A 17 17.75 -13.34 3.01
CA THR A 17 18.71 -14.12 2.25
C THR A 17 19.09 -15.35 3.08
N VAL A 18 18.95 -16.52 2.49
CA VAL A 18 19.36 -17.80 3.05
C VAL A 18 20.48 -18.34 2.20
N THR A 19 21.67 -18.51 2.77
CA THR A 19 22.76 -19.26 2.14
C THR A 19 22.93 -20.60 2.84
N GLY A 20 23.20 -21.64 2.07
CA GLY A 20 23.35 -22.98 2.62
C GLY A 20 23.95 -23.96 1.64
N TYR A 21 24.17 -25.17 2.11
CA TYR A 21 24.69 -26.29 1.34
C TYR A 21 23.66 -27.41 1.28
N VAL A 22 23.25 -27.81 0.08
CA VAL A 22 22.31 -28.91 -0.13
C VAL A 22 23.01 -30.24 0.15
N HIS A 23 22.36 -31.11 0.91
CA HIS A 23 22.91 -32.42 1.30
C HIS A 23 23.26 -33.31 0.09
N SER A 24 24.02 -34.38 0.33
CA SER A 24 24.48 -35.27 -0.74
C SER A 24 23.40 -36.17 -1.33
N ASP A 25 22.35 -36.46 -0.56
CA ASP A 25 21.18 -37.25 -0.95
C ASP A 25 19.91 -36.59 -0.41
N PRO A 26 19.53 -35.41 -0.93
CA PRO A 26 18.41 -34.64 -0.41
C PRO A 26 17.09 -35.26 -0.87
N VAL A 27 16.13 -35.37 0.05
CA VAL A 27 14.72 -35.66 -0.26
C VAL A 27 14.02 -34.33 -0.52
N ARG A 28 14.08 -33.41 0.45
CA ARG A 28 13.48 -32.08 0.35
C ARG A 28 13.98 -31.14 1.43
N PHE A 29 13.88 -29.85 1.17
CA PHE A 29 13.98 -28.83 2.21
C PHE A 29 12.89 -27.77 2.03
N GLU A 30 12.62 -27.02 3.08
CA GLU A 30 11.57 -26.00 3.09
C GLU A 30 12.05 -24.74 3.77
N ILE A 31 11.65 -23.61 3.19
CA ILE A 31 11.79 -22.27 3.75
C ILE A 31 10.37 -21.72 3.91
N ASN A 32 9.99 -21.46 5.16
CA ASN A 32 8.65 -21.02 5.52
C ASN A 32 8.70 -19.60 6.09
N LEU A 33 7.95 -18.68 5.48
CA LEU A 33 7.58 -17.40 6.08
C LEU A 33 6.28 -17.60 6.88
N GLN A 34 6.37 -17.54 8.21
CA GLN A 34 5.31 -17.91 9.13
C GLN A 34 4.61 -16.70 9.75
N CYS A 35 3.31 -16.83 9.93
CA CYS A 35 2.39 -15.83 10.47
C CYS A 35 2.26 -15.91 12.00
N GLY A 36 3.40 -16.00 12.70
CA GLY A 36 3.45 -16.17 14.15
C GLY A 36 4.46 -17.23 14.59
N PRO A 37 4.68 -17.35 15.91
CA PRO A 37 5.61 -18.34 16.44
C PRO A 37 5.08 -19.77 16.27
N VAL A 38 6.00 -20.74 16.21
CA VAL A 38 5.64 -22.17 16.32
C VAL A 38 5.19 -22.45 17.75
N VAL A 39 3.91 -22.76 17.94
CA VAL A 39 3.32 -22.99 19.27
C VAL A 39 3.69 -24.38 19.80
N SER A 40 3.81 -25.38 18.92
CA SER A 40 4.35 -26.71 19.23
C SER A 40 4.83 -27.41 17.95
N PRO A 41 5.58 -28.53 18.03
CA PRO A 41 6.00 -29.30 16.85
C PRO A 41 4.82 -29.71 15.96
N ASP A 42 3.66 -29.97 16.56
CA ASP A 42 2.44 -30.44 15.91
C ASP A 42 1.49 -29.29 15.51
N ILE A 43 1.65 -28.10 16.10
CA ILE A 43 0.86 -26.89 15.80
C ILE A 43 1.77 -25.87 15.13
N VAL A 44 1.92 -26.04 13.82
CA VAL A 44 2.58 -25.07 12.95
C VAL A 44 1.56 -23.98 12.63
N GLY A 45 1.87 -22.74 13.03
CA GLY A 45 1.07 -21.57 12.68
C GLY A 45 0.96 -21.37 11.16
N ASP A 46 0.11 -20.44 10.75
CA ASP A 46 -0.12 -20.15 9.34
C ASP A 46 1.20 -19.81 8.61
N ILE A 47 1.29 -20.21 7.35
CA ILE A 47 2.48 -20.05 6.51
C ILE A 47 2.09 -19.19 5.32
N ALA A 48 2.56 -17.94 5.29
CA ALA A 48 2.29 -17.02 4.18
C ALA A 48 2.95 -17.49 2.88
N LEU A 49 4.19 -17.95 2.97
CA LEU A 49 4.94 -18.56 1.87
C LEU A 49 5.66 -19.81 2.38
N HIS A 50 5.28 -20.95 1.81
CA HIS A 50 6.01 -22.20 1.87
C HIS A 50 6.78 -22.33 0.56
N PHE A 51 8.11 -22.31 0.63
CA PHE A 51 8.99 -22.55 -0.52
C PHE A 51 9.71 -23.89 -0.31
N ASN A 52 9.37 -24.89 -1.13
CA ASN A 52 9.76 -26.28 -0.88
C ASN A 52 10.29 -26.97 -2.13
N PRO A 53 11.62 -26.95 -2.33
CA PRO A 53 12.30 -27.82 -3.28
C PRO A 53 12.20 -29.29 -2.87
N ARG A 54 11.72 -30.13 -3.80
CA ARG A 54 11.55 -31.57 -3.67
C ARG A 54 12.37 -32.29 -4.73
N PHE A 55 13.22 -33.22 -4.30
CA PHE A 55 14.08 -34.03 -5.16
C PHE A 55 13.51 -35.44 -5.37
N ASP A 56 12.51 -35.82 -4.58
CA ASP A 56 11.94 -37.17 -4.46
C ASP A 56 10.69 -37.41 -5.33
N GLU A 57 10.32 -36.46 -6.19
CA GLU A 57 9.27 -36.63 -7.21
C GLU A 57 9.87 -37.11 -8.55
N ASP A 58 9.05 -37.71 -9.43
CA ASP A 58 9.48 -38.24 -10.75
C ASP A 58 10.32 -37.22 -11.55
N LEU A 59 9.95 -35.94 -11.43
CA LEU A 59 10.76 -34.80 -11.86
C LEU A 59 10.92 -33.85 -10.67
N PRO A 60 12.16 -33.45 -10.31
CA PRO A 60 12.39 -32.48 -9.25
C PRO A 60 11.61 -31.19 -9.47
N VAL A 61 10.98 -30.69 -8.41
CA VAL A 61 10.06 -29.55 -8.47
C VAL A 61 10.21 -28.63 -7.26
N ILE A 62 10.01 -27.33 -7.48
CA ILE A 62 9.92 -26.35 -6.40
C ILE A 62 8.44 -26.03 -6.20
N VAL A 63 7.88 -26.45 -5.07
CA VAL A 63 6.50 -26.14 -4.71
C VAL A 63 6.47 -24.83 -3.94
N ARG A 64 5.57 -23.91 -4.34
CA ARG A 64 5.17 -22.77 -3.51
C ARG A 64 3.72 -22.89 -3.10
N ASN A 65 3.42 -22.60 -1.84
CA ASN A 65 2.04 -22.57 -1.35
C ASN A 65 1.90 -21.70 -0.10
N THR A 66 0.67 -21.59 0.38
CA THR A 66 0.28 -20.91 1.61
C THR A 66 -0.52 -21.90 2.46
N LYS A 67 -0.30 -21.90 3.78
CA LYS A 67 -1.09 -22.68 4.74
C LYS A 67 -1.86 -21.73 5.64
N SER A 68 -3.18 -21.90 5.70
CA SER A 68 -4.07 -21.05 6.50
C SER A 68 -5.06 -21.90 7.27
N ASN A 69 -5.22 -21.62 8.57
CA ASN A 69 -6.06 -22.40 9.48
C ASN A 69 -5.78 -23.91 9.41
N GLY A 70 -4.50 -24.27 9.31
CA GLY A 70 -4.05 -25.66 9.21
C GLY A 70 -4.22 -26.32 7.84
N GLN A 71 -4.82 -25.64 6.85
CA GLN A 71 -5.09 -26.18 5.51
C GLN A 71 -4.15 -25.58 4.46
N TRP A 72 -3.68 -26.41 3.53
CA TRP A 72 -2.90 -25.96 2.38
C TRP A 72 -3.80 -25.39 1.29
N GLY A 73 -3.35 -24.30 0.66
CA GLY A 73 -3.98 -23.74 -0.53
C GLY A 73 -3.60 -24.47 -1.81
N TYR A 74 -3.77 -23.79 -2.95
CA TYR A 74 -3.38 -24.30 -4.26
C TYR A 74 -1.86 -24.26 -4.47
N GLU A 75 -1.25 -25.39 -4.84
CA GLU A 75 0.19 -25.47 -5.12
C GLU A 75 0.57 -24.76 -6.44
N GLU A 76 1.56 -23.89 -6.41
CA GLU A 76 2.26 -23.39 -7.60
C GLU A 76 3.55 -24.19 -7.81
N ARG A 77 3.74 -24.74 -9.00
CA ARG A 77 4.81 -25.72 -9.33
C ARG A 77 5.66 -25.31 -10.55
N ASP A 78 5.41 -24.15 -11.12
CA ASP A 78 6.08 -23.63 -12.31
C ASP A 78 7.47 -23.04 -12.00
N GLY A 79 8.27 -22.78 -13.05
CA GLY A 79 9.56 -22.09 -12.95
C GLY A 79 10.82 -22.97 -13.07
N GLY A 80 10.69 -24.30 -13.06
CA GLY A 80 11.82 -25.23 -13.18
C GLY A 80 12.51 -25.54 -11.84
N PHE A 81 13.69 -26.19 -11.89
CA PHE A 81 14.41 -26.67 -10.71
C PHE A 81 15.90 -26.31 -10.79
N PHE A 82 16.41 -25.65 -9.74
CA PHE A 82 17.76 -25.04 -9.73
C PHE A 82 18.74 -25.71 -8.76
N PHE A 83 18.22 -26.48 -7.81
CA PHE A 83 19.02 -27.05 -6.73
C PHE A 83 19.69 -28.36 -7.17
N LYS A 84 20.90 -28.63 -6.67
CA LYS A 84 21.60 -29.90 -6.90
C LYS A 84 22.20 -30.42 -5.60
N PRO A 85 22.31 -31.74 -5.42
CA PRO A 85 23.02 -32.32 -4.29
C PRO A 85 24.48 -31.86 -4.25
N ASN A 86 25.04 -31.70 -3.04
CA ASN A 86 26.42 -31.26 -2.83
C ASN A 86 26.77 -29.87 -3.41
N GLN A 87 25.82 -28.94 -3.44
CA GLN A 87 26.06 -27.57 -3.91
C GLN A 87 25.69 -26.52 -2.87
N ASN A 88 26.47 -25.44 -2.83
CA ASN A 88 26.06 -24.22 -2.15
C ASN A 88 24.95 -23.54 -2.94
N VAL A 89 24.05 -22.87 -2.21
CA VAL A 89 22.96 -22.11 -2.80
C VAL A 89 22.68 -20.83 -2.00
N SER A 90 22.25 -19.80 -2.71
CA SER A 90 21.78 -18.52 -2.17
C SER A 90 20.33 -18.28 -2.60
N ILE A 91 19.43 -18.11 -1.64
CA ILE A 91 18.00 -17.89 -1.89
C ILE A 91 17.62 -16.56 -1.27
N GLN A 92 17.17 -15.62 -2.10
CA GLN A 92 16.72 -14.31 -1.68
C GLN A 92 15.20 -14.21 -1.88
N ILE A 93 14.48 -13.90 -0.81
CA ILE A 93 13.05 -13.67 -0.84
C ILE A 93 12.82 -12.20 -0.50
N TYR A 94 12.45 -11.42 -1.51
CA TYR A 94 12.07 -10.02 -1.37
C TYR A 94 10.59 -9.93 -1.09
N SER A 95 10.25 -9.16 -0.07
CA SER A 95 8.88 -8.75 0.21
C SER A 95 8.54 -7.54 -0.66
N GLU A 96 7.53 -7.66 -1.52
CA GLU A 96 6.97 -6.53 -2.26
C GLU A 96 5.51 -6.29 -1.84
N ARG A 97 4.90 -5.20 -2.30
CA ARG A 97 3.52 -4.86 -1.91
C ARG A 97 2.48 -5.92 -2.31
N ARG A 98 2.70 -6.62 -3.43
CA ARG A 98 1.71 -7.56 -4.02
C ARG A 98 2.10 -9.04 -3.92
N GLY A 99 3.30 -9.35 -3.44
CA GLY A 99 3.85 -10.70 -3.50
C GLY A 99 5.31 -10.75 -3.07
N TYR A 100 5.88 -11.94 -3.16
CA TYR A 100 7.29 -12.19 -2.93
C TYR A 100 8.01 -12.38 -4.26
N LYS A 101 9.08 -11.64 -4.46
CA LYS A 101 10.02 -11.89 -5.56
C LYS A 101 11.12 -12.80 -5.06
N ILE A 102 11.33 -13.93 -5.74
CA ILE A 102 12.28 -14.96 -5.34
C ILE A 102 13.42 -15.00 -6.37
N ILE A 103 14.65 -14.97 -5.87
CA ILE A 103 15.89 -15.06 -6.64
C ILE A 103 16.72 -16.22 -6.07
N VAL A 104 17.26 -17.06 -6.96
CA VAL A 104 18.11 -18.20 -6.59
C VAL A 104 19.45 -18.05 -7.30
N ASP A 105 20.55 -18.04 -6.56
CA ASP A 105 21.92 -17.84 -7.05
C ASP A 105 22.06 -16.63 -7.99
N ASP A 106 21.47 -15.50 -7.58
CA ASP A 106 21.41 -14.23 -8.32
C ASP A 106 20.60 -14.26 -9.63
N PHE A 107 19.98 -15.39 -9.97
CA PHE A 107 19.05 -15.51 -11.08
C PHE A 107 17.60 -15.29 -10.61
N PRO A 108 16.84 -14.36 -11.21
CA PRO A 108 15.42 -14.20 -10.93
C PRO A 108 14.69 -15.52 -11.21
N PHE A 109 14.03 -16.08 -10.20
CA PHE A 109 13.30 -17.33 -10.32
C PHE A 109 11.83 -17.07 -10.62
N ILE A 110 11.09 -16.50 -9.66
CA ILE A 110 9.63 -16.35 -9.80
C ILE A 110 9.05 -15.28 -8.87
N TYR A 111 7.81 -14.91 -9.16
CA TYR A 111 6.98 -14.08 -8.30
C TYR A 111 5.83 -14.90 -7.70
N TYR A 112 5.68 -14.87 -6.38
CA TYR A 112 4.57 -15.52 -5.68
C TYR A 112 3.64 -14.46 -5.11
N LYS A 113 2.40 -14.40 -5.58
CA LYS A 113 1.43 -13.39 -5.11
C LYS A 113 1.07 -13.62 -3.64
N HIS A 114 0.93 -12.54 -2.86
CA HIS A 114 0.48 -12.64 -1.47
C HIS A 114 -0.90 -13.29 -1.40
N ARG A 115 -1.02 -14.30 -0.54
CA ARG A 115 -2.30 -14.96 -0.20
C ARG A 115 -2.66 -14.82 1.28
N GLN A 116 -1.77 -14.24 2.07
CA GLN A 116 -1.95 -13.83 3.45
C GLN A 116 -1.53 -12.37 3.60
N ASP A 117 -2.05 -11.72 4.63
CA ASP A 117 -1.59 -10.37 4.97
C ASP A 117 -0.12 -10.43 5.37
N LEU A 118 0.72 -9.71 4.62
CA LEU A 118 2.15 -9.61 4.84
C LEU A 118 2.49 -9.14 6.26
N SER A 119 1.65 -8.29 6.86
CA SER A 119 1.85 -7.78 8.23
C SER A 119 1.90 -8.88 9.29
N THR A 120 1.31 -10.03 9.00
CA THR A 120 1.28 -11.18 9.92
C THR A 120 2.60 -11.97 9.91
N VAL A 121 3.43 -11.80 8.88
CA VAL A 121 4.69 -12.54 8.71
C VAL A 121 5.73 -12.04 9.70
N THR A 122 6.07 -12.89 10.65
CA THR A 122 6.92 -12.54 11.80
C THR A 122 8.08 -13.50 12.00
N HIS A 123 8.06 -14.67 11.35
CA HIS A 123 9.06 -15.70 11.57
C HIS A 123 9.50 -16.39 10.28
N LEU A 124 10.74 -16.84 10.28
CA LEU A 124 11.35 -17.71 9.29
C LEU A 124 11.59 -19.08 9.94
N SER A 125 11.14 -20.15 9.29
CA SER A 125 11.55 -21.52 9.62
C SER A 125 12.18 -22.18 8.41
N ILE A 126 13.32 -22.84 8.61
CA ILE A 126 14.00 -23.63 7.59
C ILE A 126 14.18 -25.06 8.12
N ARG A 127 13.77 -26.04 7.31
CA ARG A 127 13.79 -27.47 7.67
C ARG A 127 14.17 -28.34 6.46
N GLY A 128 14.50 -29.60 6.72
CA GLY A 128 14.87 -30.59 5.71
C GLY A 128 16.35 -30.57 5.35
N ASP A 129 16.65 -31.04 4.15
CA ASP A 129 17.97 -31.51 3.72
C ASP A 129 18.88 -30.39 3.19
N ILE A 130 19.08 -29.37 4.02
CA ILE A 130 19.95 -28.23 3.77
C ILE A 130 20.73 -27.83 5.04
N ASP A 131 22.03 -27.68 4.90
CA ASP A 131 22.90 -27.10 5.92
C ASP A 131 22.92 -25.59 5.76
N VAL A 132 22.13 -24.89 6.57
CA VAL A 132 22.06 -23.43 6.54
C VAL A 132 23.36 -22.84 7.09
N GLN A 133 24.06 -22.08 6.25
CA GLN A 133 25.32 -21.42 6.58
C GLN A 133 25.06 -20.01 7.12
N GLU A 134 24.21 -19.23 6.45
CA GLU A 134 23.85 -17.89 6.87
C GLU A 134 22.36 -17.61 6.63
N VAL A 135 21.77 -16.85 7.54
CA VAL A 135 20.48 -16.19 7.32
C VAL A 135 20.65 -14.71 7.61
N CYS A 136 20.65 -13.91 6.55
CA CYS A 136 20.71 -12.47 6.61
C CYS A 136 19.30 -11.91 6.38
N TYR A 137 18.73 -11.33 7.43
CA TYR A 137 17.53 -10.52 7.30
C TYR A 137 17.96 -9.06 7.19
N LYS A 138 17.57 -8.41 6.09
CA LYS A 138 17.63 -6.97 5.95
C LYS A 138 16.20 -6.50 5.89
N ALA A 139 15.69 -6.02 7.02
CA ALA A 139 14.66 -5.01 6.95
C ALA A 139 15.23 -3.92 6.05
N VAL A 140 14.49 -3.47 5.04
CA VAL A 140 14.69 -2.08 4.65
C VAL A 140 14.33 -1.33 5.92
N PRO A 141 15.29 -0.65 6.59
CA PRO A 141 14.91 0.25 7.66
C PRO A 141 13.80 1.08 7.04
N ILE A 142 12.70 1.26 7.75
CA ILE A 142 11.87 2.40 7.45
C ILE A 142 12.82 3.58 7.68
N LEU A 143 13.55 3.98 6.64
CA LEU A 143 14.14 5.29 6.57
C LEU A 143 12.89 6.14 6.66
N GLU A 144 12.69 6.74 7.83
CA GLU A 144 11.60 7.65 8.14
C GLU A 144 11.57 8.87 7.18
N ASP A 145 12.33 8.84 6.09
CA ASP A 145 12.56 9.91 5.13
C ASP A 145 12.13 9.60 3.68
N GLU A 146 11.54 8.43 3.38
CA GLU A 146 10.83 8.23 2.07
C GLU A 146 9.44 7.58 2.15
N PHE A 147 8.99 7.18 3.35
CA PHE A 147 7.58 6.88 3.58
C PHE A 147 7.05 7.85 4.62
N GLN A 148 6.51 8.99 4.18
CA GLN A 148 5.68 9.80 5.05
C GLN A 148 4.61 8.85 5.62
N VAL A 149 4.57 8.63 6.94
CA VAL A 149 3.43 7.92 7.55
C VAL A 149 2.28 8.92 7.55
N PRO A 150 1.04 8.54 7.21
CA PRO A 150 -0.03 9.49 7.22
C PRO A 150 -0.20 10.16 8.59
N LYS A 151 -0.09 11.48 8.64
CA LYS A 151 -0.02 12.28 9.87
C LYS A 151 -1.29 12.23 10.72
N ALA A 152 -2.42 11.70 10.23
CA ALA A 152 -3.58 11.35 11.05
C ALA A 152 -4.59 10.45 10.30
N PRO A 153 -5.17 9.42 10.96
CA PRO A 153 -6.46 8.86 10.60
C PRO A 153 -7.57 9.69 11.28
N GLY A 154 -7.98 10.79 10.66
CA GLY A 154 -9.03 11.67 11.18
C GLY A 154 -9.28 12.83 10.20
N PRO A 155 -10.40 13.58 10.33
CA PRO A 155 -10.63 14.72 9.47
C PRO A 155 -9.49 15.73 9.63
N TYR A 156 -8.76 15.95 8.55
CA TYR A 156 -7.69 16.94 8.46
C TYR A 156 -8.28 18.29 8.08
N LYS A 157 -7.85 19.34 8.76
CA LYS A 157 -8.25 20.73 8.52
C LYS A 157 -6.99 21.57 8.39
N LEU A 158 -6.85 22.27 7.27
CA LEU A 158 -5.80 23.25 7.04
C LEU A 158 -6.43 24.61 6.81
N SER A 159 -6.01 25.61 7.60
CA SER A 159 -6.27 27.01 7.29
C SER A 159 -5.28 27.48 6.24
N LEU A 160 -5.77 28.07 5.16
CA LEU A 160 -4.96 28.71 4.15
C LEU A 160 -4.72 30.15 4.59
N GLU A 161 -3.48 30.50 4.94
CA GLU A 161 -3.11 31.88 5.31
C GLU A 161 -3.34 32.83 4.13
N ASP A 162 -3.05 32.35 2.92
CA ASP A 162 -3.34 33.00 1.64
C ASP A 162 -4.48 32.26 0.92
N CYS A 163 -5.39 33.01 0.29
CA CYS A 163 -6.46 32.40 -0.50
C CYS A 163 -5.91 31.71 -1.77
N LEU A 164 -6.62 30.71 -2.28
CA LEU A 164 -6.33 30.17 -3.61
C LEU A 164 -6.56 31.27 -4.66
N LYS A 165 -5.58 31.49 -5.54
CA LYS A 165 -5.66 32.49 -6.61
C LYS A 165 -5.12 31.90 -7.90
N PRO A 166 -5.50 32.44 -9.08
CA PRO A 166 -4.92 32.00 -10.33
C PRO A 166 -3.39 32.03 -10.26
N GLY A 167 -2.76 30.92 -10.61
CA GLY A 167 -1.32 30.74 -10.47
C GLY A 167 -0.86 30.12 -9.14
N THR A 168 -1.75 29.68 -8.26
CA THR A 168 -1.39 28.79 -7.13
C THR A 168 -1.79 27.35 -7.42
N CYS A 169 -1.18 26.41 -6.71
CA CYS A 169 -1.63 25.03 -6.66
C CYS A 169 -1.70 24.51 -5.23
N LEU A 170 -2.73 23.71 -4.97
CA LEU A 170 -2.85 22.89 -3.77
C LEU A 170 -2.46 21.45 -4.13
N GLU A 171 -1.49 20.88 -3.42
CA GLU A 171 -1.06 19.49 -3.59
C GLU A 171 -1.26 18.72 -2.30
N ILE A 172 -1.93 17.59 -2.41
CA ILE A 172 -2.24 16.66 -1.33
C ILE A 172 -1.57 15.35 -1.66
N SER A 173 -0.71 14.88 -0.76
CA SER A 173 -0.13 13.55 -0.84
C SER A 173 -0.65 12.68 0.30
N GLY A 174 -0.88 11.41 0.03
CA GLY A 174 -1.44 10.50 1.02
C GLY A 174 -1.54 9.08 0.52
N ARG A 175 -2.17 8.25 1.34
CA ARG A 175 -2.48 6.86 1.03
C ARG A 175 -3.94 6.57 1.35
N THR A 176 -4.63 5.94 0.42
CA THR A 176 -6.00 5.47 0.61
C THR A 176 -5.99 4.26 1.55
N ARG A 177 -6.97 4.12 2.44
CA ARG A 177 -7.05 2.93 3.31
C ARG A 177 -7.52 1.72 2.52
N CYS A 178 -7.09 0.52 2.93
CA CYS A 178 -7.52 -0.75 2.32
C CYS A 178 -9.02 -1.03 2.49
N ASP A 179 -9.64 -0.46 3.53
CA ASP A 179 -11.07 -0.59 3.88
C ASP A 179 -11.91 0.62 3.46
N ALA A 180 -11.33 1.57 2.73
CA ALA A 180 -11.99 2.84 2.41
C ALA A 180 -13.20 2.65 1.49
N SER A 181 -14.40 3.01 1.94
CA SER A 181 -15.55 3.15 1.04
C SER A 181 -15.48 4.43 0.20
N ARG A 182 -15.02 5.53 0.82
CA ARG A 182 -14.80 6.84 0.18
C ARG A 182 -13.85 7.73 0.97
N PHE A 183 -13.33 8.77 0.34
CA PHE A 183 -12.77 9.95 1.01
C PHE A 183 -13.12 11.23 0.22
N SER A 184 -13.14 12.36 0.90
CA SER A 184 -13.50 13.65 0.29
C SER A 184 -12.47 14.72 0.62
N VAL A 185 -12.18 15.59 -0.34
CA VAL A 185 -11.42 16.83 -0.18
C VAL A 185 -12.36 18.00 -0.47
N ASN A 186 -12.54 18.87 0.51
CA ASN A 186 -13.44 20.02 0.44
C ASN A 186 -12.61 21.30 0.50
N LEU A 187 -12.74 22.13 -0.53
CA LEU A 187 -12.23 23.49 -0.56
C LEU A 187 -13.35 24.42 -0.09
N VAL A 188 -13.21 24.94 1.12
CA VAL A 188 -14.28 25.61 1.87
C VAL A 188 -14.04 27.11 1.90
N CYS A 189 -15.11 27.88 1.74
CA CYS A 189 -15.11 29.33 1.84
C CYS A 189 -15.51 29.81 3.24
N GLY A 190 -14.98 30.96 3.67
CA GLY A 190 -15.42 31.66 4.89
C GLY A 190 -14.33 31.83 5.97
N LYS A 191 -14.71 32.25 7.17
CA LYS A 191 -13.80 32.30 8.34
C LYS A 191 -14.09 31.13 9.27
N ASN A 192 -13.14 30.78 10.12
CA ASN A 192 -13.08 29.55 10.91
C ASN A 192 -14.46 29.11 11.47
N PRO A 193 -15.00 27.93 11.10
CA PRO A 193 -16.31 27.49 11.59
C PRO A 193 -16.36 27.16 13.08
N GLU A 194 -15.21 27.18 13.79
CA GLU A 194 -15.14 27.05 15.25
C GLU A 194 -15.23 28.40 15.98
N GLU A 195 -15.00 29.52 15.30
CA GLU A 195 -15.08 30.86 15.88
C GLU A 195 -16.40 31.57 15.57
N ASP A 196 -17.16 31.09 14.57
CA ASP A 196 -18.49 31.59 14.25
C ASP A 196 -19.54 30.74 14.96
N CYS A 197 -19.94 31.19 16.16
CA CYS A 197 -20.97 30.58 17.00
C CYS A 197 -22.40 30.85 16.51
N ASP A 198 -22.58 31.38 15.30
CA ASP A 198 -23.89 31.50 14.67
C ASP A 198 -24.12 30.30 13.74
N PHE A 199 -25.12 29.51 14.10
CA PHE A 199 -25.76 28.43 13.32
C PHE A 199 -26.32 28.88 11.94
N CYS A 200 -25.89 30.03 11.41
CA CYS A 200 -26.53 30.76 10.32
C CYS A 200 -25.63 31.06 9.10
N CYS A 201 -24.33 30.73 9.12
CA CYS A 201 -23.52 30.76 7.89
C CYS A 201 -23.47 29.36 7.28
N PRO A 202 -24.27 29.06 6.25
CA PRO A 202 -24.22 27.76 5.62
C PRO A 202 -22.83 27.52 5.04
N LEU A 203 -22.23 26.38 5.41
CA LEU A 203 -20.92 25.95 4.94
C LEU A 203 -20.91 26.01 3.40
N THR A 204 -20.11 26.92 2.85
CA THR A 204 -19.96 27.05 1.40
C THR A 204 -18.74 26.24 0.97
N VAL A 205 -18.94 25.23 0.13
CA VAL A 205 -17.87 24.39 -0.41
C VAL A 205 -17.69 24.74 -1.88
N ALA A 206 -16.63 25.48 -2.20
CA ALA A 206 -16.31 25.86 -3.58
C ALA A 206 -16.07 24.64 -4.46
N LEU A 207 -15.38 23.62 -3.93
CA LEU A 207 -15.15 22.33 -4.58
C LEU A 207 -15.17 21.21 -3.55
N HIS A 208 -16.16 20.33 -3.68
CA HIS A 208 -16.20 19.01 -3.05
C HIS A 208 -15.66 18.01 -4.05
N TYR A 209 -14.53 17.38 -3.75
CA TYR A 209 -13.92 16.32 -4.55
C TYR A 209 -14.04 15.00 -3.79
N ASP A 210 -14.98 14.15 -4.18
CA ASP A 210 -15.38 12.94 -3.45
C ASP A 210 -15.02 11.68 -4.24
N VAL A 211 -14.09 10.90 -3.72
CA VAL A 211 -13.62 9.65 -4.31
C VAL A 211 -14.36 8.49 -3.66
N ARG A 212 -15.18 7.78 -4.42
CA ARG A 212 -16.03 6.67 -3.97
C ARG A 212 -15.53 5.35 -4.55
N PHE A 213 -14.90 4.50 -3.74
CA PHE A 213 -14.42 3.18 -4.17
C PHE A 213 -15.56 2.16 -4.32
N TYR A 214 -16.52 2.18 -3.38
CA TYR A 214 -17.64 1.25 -3.37
C TYR A 214 -18.98 1.99 -3.29
N PRO A 215 -20.02 1.58 -4.04
CA PRO A 215 -20.04 0.46 -5.01
C PRO A 215 -19.60 0.83 -6.42
N SER A 216 -19.31 2.11 -6.69
CA SER A 216 -19.38 2.63 -8.06
C SER A 216 -18.05 3.05 -8.69
N ASN A 217 -16.91 2.99 -7.97
CA ASN A 217 -15.61 3.52 -8.45
C ASN A 217 -15.78 4.87 -9.17
N LEU A 218 -16.29 5.86 -8.45
CA LEU A 218 -16.72 7.14 -9.02
C LEU A 218 -16.03 8.30 -8.31
N ILE A 219 -15.60 9.30 -9.08
CA ILE A 219 -15.14 10.58 -8.55
C ILE A 219 -16.23 11.60 -8.83
N VAL A 220 -16.75 12.22 -7.78
CA VAL A 220 -17.76 13.27 -7.85
C VAL A 220 -17.12 14.61 -7.53
N ARG A 221 -17.42 15.62 -8.35
CA ARG A 221 -17.13 17.02 -8.07
C ARG A 221 -18.40 17.83 -7.99
N ASN A 222 -18.51 18.67 -6.98
CA ASN A 222 -19.68 19.54 -6.83
C ASN A 222 -19.35 20.78 -6.00
N THR A 223 -20.30 21.71 -5.93
CA THR A 223 -20.24 22.91 -5.09
C THR A 223 -21.47 22.91 -4.17
N LEU A 224 -21.25 23.25 -2.90
CA LEU A 224 -22.31 23.44 -1.91
C LEU A 224 -22.45 24.95 -1.66
N VAL A 225 -23.64 25.51 -1.89
CA VAL A 225 -23.95 26.91 -1.59
C VAL A 225 -25.21 26.92 -0.73
N GLU A 226 -25.17 27.64 0.39
CA GLU A 226 -26.34 27.78 1.26
C GLU A 226 -26.96 26.47 1.77
N GLY A 227 -26.15 25.40 1.87
CA GLY A 227 -26.60 24.07 2.29
C GLY A 227 -27.17 23.21 1.17
N GLU A 228 -27.24 23.72 -0.06
CA GLU A 228 -27.77 23.03 -1.24
C GLU A 228 -26.64 22.65 -2.21
N TRP A 229 -26.61 21.37 -2.60
CA TRP A 229 -25.66 20.85 -3.57
C TRP A 229 -26.10 21.24 -5.00
N GLY A 230 -25.15 21.68 -5.82
CA GLY A 230 -25.39 21.90 -7.24
C GLY A 230 -25.40 20.61 -8.07
N ASP A 231 -25.19 20.75 -9.38
CA ASP A 231 -25.09 19.60 -10.29
C ASP A 231 -23.76 18.84 -10.10
N GLU A 232 -23.83 17.52 -9.91
CA GLU A 232 -22.65 16.66 -9.80
C GLU A 232 -21.92 16.51 -11.15
N GLU A 233 -20.60 16.67 -11.16
CA GLU A 233 -19.72 16.34 -12.28
C GLU A 233 -18.96 15.05 -11.98
N THR A 234 -19.03 14.07 -12.88
CA THR A 234 -18.42 12.74 -12.72
C THR A 234 -17.39 12.45 -13.81
N ASP A 235 -16.35 11.70 -13.47
CA ASP A 235 -15.36 11.22 -14.44
C ASP A 235 -15.64 9.75 -14.78
N GLU A 236 -15.49 9.37 -16.06
CA GLU A 236 -15.58 7.96 -16.49
C GLU A 236 -14.37 7.12 -16.07
N CYS A 237 -13.23 7.77 -15.82
CA CYS A 237 -11.97 7.12 -15.45
C CYS A 237 -11.72 7.24 -13.94
N PHE A 238 -11.66 6.09 -13.25
CA PHE A 238 -11.34 6.04 -11.83
C PHE A 238 -9.84 5.86 -11.61
N THR A 239 -9.17 6.90 -11.11
CA THR A 239 -7.70 6.97 -11.02
C THR A 239 -7.14 6.68 -9.63
N PHE A 240 -7.99 6.26 -8.70
CA PHE A 240 -7.59 5.85 -7.35
C PHE A 240 -7.69 4.33 -7.19
N SER A 241 -6.97 3.80 -6.21
CA SER A 241 -7.09 2.41 -5.77
C SER A 241 -6.96 2.39 -4.26
N GLN A 242 -7.68 1.49 -3.58
CA GLN A 242 -7.51 1.29 -2.13
C GLN A 242 -6.10 0.81 -1.82
N ASP A 243 -5.57 1.17 -0.66
CA ASP A 243 -4.22 0.82 -0.20
C ASP A 243 -3.07 1.27 -1.14
N ASN A 244 -3.27 2.38 -1.85
CA ASN A 244 -2.25 2.95 -2.73
C ASN A 244 -1.97 4.40 -2.36
N ASP A 245 -0.71 4.78 -2.57
CA ASP A 245 -0.26 6.15 -2.39
C ASP A 245 -0.75 6.98 -3.58
N PHE A 246 -1.05 8.25 -3.33
CA PHE A 246 -1.50 9.18 -4.36
C PHE A 246 -0.91 10.57 -4.15
N THR A 247 -0.79 11.30 -5.26
CA THR A 247 -0.69 12.77 -5.27
C THR A 247 -1.93 13.32 -5.96
N LEU A 248 -2.69 14.16 -5.28
CA LEU A 248 -3.84 14.88 -5.81
C LEU A 248 -3.50 16.37 -5.83
N ARG A 249 -3.56 16.99 -6.99
CA ARG A 249 -3.16 18.38 -7.18
C ARG A 249 -4.25 19.17 -7.89
N PHE A 250 -4.56 20.34 -7.35
CA PHE A 250 -5.48 21.33 -7.91
C PHE A 250 -4.67 22.55 -8.34
N ASP A 251 -4.46 22.71 -9.64
CA ASP A 251 -3.90 23.94 -10.21
C ASP A 251 -5.02 24.95 -10.39
N CYS A 252 -4.93 26.10 -9.71
CA CYS A 252 -5.90 27.18 -9.84
C CYS A 252 -5.59 27.99 -11.11
N LYS A 253 -6.44 27.87 -12.13
CA LYS A 253 -6.43 28.77 -13.30
C LYS A 253 -7.47 29.88 -13.12
N GLU A 254 -7.53 30.81 -14.07
CA GLU A 254 -8.47 31.95 -14.03
C GLU A 254 -9.93 31.49 -13.97
N GLU A 255 -10.31 30.49 -14.77
CA GLU A 255 -11.71 30.07 -14.95
C GLU A 255 -12.04 28.69 -14.37
N HIS A 256 -11.04 27.89 -14.02
CA HIS A 256 -11.23 26.52 -13.55
C HIS A 256 -10.05 25.99 -12.73
N PHE A 257 -10.27 24.90 -12.02
CA PHE A 257 -9.21 24.03 -11.53
C PHE A 257 -8.81 23.01 -12.59
N GLN A 258 -7.51 22.82 -12.80
CA GLN A 258 -6.99 21.60 -13.42
C GLN A 258 -6.62 20.61 -12.33
N ILE A 259 -7.11 19.38 -12.44
CA ILE A 259 -6.98 18.37 -11.39
C ILE A 259 -6.10 17.24 -11.88
N TYR A 260 -5.02 16.99 -11.14
CA TYR A 260 -4.06 15.95 -11.44
C TYR A 260 -4.09 14.87 -10.37
N VAL A 261 -4.11 13.61 -10.79
CA VAL A 261 -3.90 12.45 -9.91
C VAL A 261 -2.65 11.74 -10.39
N ASN A 262 -1.67 11.55 -9.51
CA ASN A 262 -0.37 10.93 -9.83
C ASN A 262 0.30 11.58 -11.04
N LYS A 263 0.29 12.92 -11.09
CA LYS A 263 0.83 13.78 -12.17
C LYS A 263 0.10 13.70 -13.51
N LEU A 264 -0.93 12.86 -13.64
CA LEU A 264 -1.78 12.79 -14.82
C LEU A 264 -2.94 13.78 -14.67
N LEU A 265 -3.18 14.64 -15.66
CA LEU A 265 -4.38 15.48 -15.73
C LEU A 265 -5.59 14.57 -15.90
N THR A 266 -6.42 14.46 -14.86
CA THR A 266 -7.60 13.59 -14.88
C THR A 266 -8.84 14.34 -15.28
N SER A 267 -8.97 15.59 -14.82
CA SER A 267 -10.15 16.38 -15.09
C SER A 267 -9.97 17.87 -14.82
N THR A 268 -10.99 18.65 -15.16
CA THR A 268 -11.10 20.09 -14.85
C THR A 268 -12.40 20.37 -14.13
N TYR A 269 -12.45 21.42 -13.32
CA TYR A 269 -13.68 21.87 -12.67
C TYR A 269 -13.81 23.39 -12.78
N ARG A 270 -14.85 23.88 -13.47
CA ARG A 270 -15.07 25.32 -13.64
C ARG A 270 -15.37 25.97 -12.30
N HIS A 271 -14.80 27.15 -12.05
CA HIS A 271 -15.06 27.89 -10.83
C HIS A 271 -16.54 28.30 -10.77
N ARG A 272 -17.32 27.65 -9.89
CA ARG A 272 -18.69 28.08 -9.55
C ARG A 272 -18.68 29.16 -8.46
N ILE A 273 -17.61 29.19 -7.67
CA ILE A 273 -17.33 30.19 -6.64
C ILE A 273 -15.91 30.71 -6.87
N SER A 274 -15.68 32.00 -6.63
CA SER A 274 -14.34 32.58 -6.73
C SER A 274 -13.34 31.84 -5.83
N PRO A 275 -12.20 31.39 -6.36
CA PRO A 275 -11.19 30.69 -5.56
C PRO A 275 -10.60 31.58 -4.46
N LEU A 276 -10.67 32.91 -4.63
CA LEU A 276 -10.25 33.89 -3.62
C LEU A 276 -11.07 33.81 -2.32
N ASN A 277 -12.23 33.16 -2.34
CA ASN A 277 -13.05 32.97 -1.15
C ASN A 277 -12.66 31.71 -0.37
N ILE A 278 -11.81 30.84 -0.92
CA ILE A 278 -11.40 29.58 -0.29
C ILE A 278 -10.32 29.86 0.76
N SER A 279 -10.59 29.42 1.97
CA SER A 279 -9.79 29.68 3.17
C SER A 279 -9.45 28.42 3.96
N TYR A 280 -10.14 27.32 3.72
CA TYR A 280 -9.88 26.05 4.39
C TYR A 280 -9.86 24.87 3.42
N VAL A 281 -8.98 23.93 3.71
CA VAL A 281 -8.99 22.60 3.12
C VAL A 281 -9.41 21.60 4.19
N TYR A 282 -10.50 20.89 3.93
CA TYR A 282 -10.95 19.79 4.77
C TYR A 282 -10.81 18.48 4.03
N VAL A 283 -10.17 17.50 4.65
CA VAL A 283 -10.02 16.16 4.08
C VAL A 283 -10.50 15.14 5.08
N HIS A 284 -11.41 14.25 4.69
CA HIS A 284 -11.96 13.26 5.59
C HIS A 284 -12.31 11.95 4.87
N GLY A 285 -12.60 10.91 5.66
CA GLY A 285 -12.96 9.58 5.15
C GLY A 285 -11.78 8.61 5.18
N GLY A 286 -11.81 7.62 4.28
CA GLY A 286 -10.89 6.48 4.24
C GLY A 286 -9.51 6.82 3.68
N VAL A 287 -8.85 7.85 4.19
CA VAL A 287 -7.56 8.34 3.69
C VAL A 287 -6.63 8.72 4.83
N GLY A 288 -5.35 8.44 4.65
CA GLY A 288 -4.29 9.02 5.44
C GLY A 288 -3.52 10.05 4.61
N LEU A 289 -3.20 11.20 5.19
CA LEU A 289 -2.44 12.26 4.52
C LEU A 289 -0.99 12.31 4.96
N TYR A 290 -0.11 12.36 3.98
CA TYR A 290 1.30 12.58 4.17
C TYR A 290 1.61 14.07 4.30
N ASP A 291 1.06 14.85 3.38
CA ASP A 291 1.23 16.29 3.35
C ASP A 291 0.10 17.00 2.59
N VAL A 292 -0.14 18.26 2.95
CA VAL A 292 -1.05 19.16 2.24
C VAL A 292 -0.37 20.51 2.12
N ASN A 293 0.04 20.86 0.91
CA ASN A 293 0.86 22.04 0.65
C ASN A 293 0.23 22.93 -0.41
N MET A 294 0.35 24.24 -0.21
CA MET A 294 0.04 25.23 -1.22
C MET A 294 1.34 25.85 -1.75
N MET A 295 1.42 25.99 -3.07
CA MET A 295 2.59 26.53 -3.77
C MET A 295 2.16 27.56 -4.81
N ASN A 296 3.06 28.47 -5.18
CA ASN A 296 2.90 29.31 -6.36
C ASN A 296 3.44 28.54 -7.59
N LEU A 297 2.72 28.63 -8.72
CA LEU A 297 3.07 28.05 -10.02
C LEU A 297 4.06 28.93 -10.80
#